data_AF-A0A662A0W8-F1
#
_entry.id   AF-A0A662A0W8-F1
#
_cell.length_a   1.000
_cell.length_b   1.000
_cell.length_c   1.000
_cell.angle_alpha   90.00
_cell.angle_beta   90.00
_cell.angle_gamma   90.00
#
_symmetry.space_group_name_H-M   'P 1'
#
loop_
_entity.id
_entity.type
_entity.pdbx_description
1 polymer ?
#
loop_
_entity_poly.entity_id
_entity_poly.type
_entity_poly.pdbx_seq_one_letter_code
_entity_poly.pdbx_strand_id
1 'polypeptide(L)'
;MYSSQILERRNFKYPPFYRLIQLQLKHKDPRILNDAARELAIMLRQILGNRILGPEYPMVSRVKNYYLKNILIKLEKPDLKKHKAQISKTIDTFRGQAAFKSIRVAVDVDPV
;
A
#
# COMPACT_ATOMS: atom_id res chain seq x y z
N MET A 1 12.33 -33.88 11.76
CA MET A 1 11.34 -33.60 10.69
C MET A 1 10.56 -32.28 10.88
N TYR A 2 11.06 -31.31 11.65
CA TYR A 2 10.48 -29.94 11.75
C TYR A 2 11.44 -28.84 11.27
N SER A 3 12.75 -29.14 11.20
CA SER A 3 13.80 -28.16 10.90
C SER A 3 13.95 -27.87 9.40
N SER A 4 13.62 -28.85 8.54
CA SER A 4 13.82 -28.75 7.09
C SER A 4 12.79 -27.84 6.41
N GLN A 5 11.54 -27.80 6.91
CA GLN A 5 10.48 -26.96 6.34
C GLN A 5 10.67 -25.45 6.61
N ILE A 6 11.49 -25.08 7.61
CA ILE A 6 11.77 -23.69 7.96
C ILE A 6 12.84 -23.08 7.02
N LEU A 7 13.72 -23.92 6.46
CA LEU A 7 14.79 -23.46 5.57
C LEU A 7 14.26 -23.10 4.18
N GLU A 8 13.27 -23.84 3.66
CA GLU A 8 12.63 -23.54 2.37
C GLU A 8 11.87 -22.20 2.40
N ARG A 9 11.22 -21.86 3.53
CA ARG A 9 10.54 -20.57 3.69
C ARG A 9 11.47 -19.36 3.68
N ARG A 10 12.77 -19.54 3.89
CA ARG A 10 13.78 -18.48 3.81
C ARG A 10 14.14 -18.12 2.36
N ASN A 11 14.12 -19.09 1.45
CA ASN A 11 14.44 -18.90 0.03
C ASN A 11 13.24 -18.49 -0.84
N PHE A 12 12.00 -18.79 -0.42
CA PHE A 12 10.80 -18.63 -1.26
C PHE A 12 9.98 -17.35 -1.05
N LYS A 13 10.52 -16.29 -0.40
CA LYS A 13 9.84 -14.97 -0.29
C LYS A 13 8.40 -15.04 0.28
N TYR A 14 8.07 -16.06 1.06
CA TYR A 14 6.82 -16.21 1.80
C TYR A 14 7.10 -16.19 3.31
N PRO A 15 6.13 -15.81 4.15
CA PRO A 15 6.36 -15.25 5.49
C PRO A 15 7.18 -16.22 6.35
N PRO A 16 8.29 -15.76 6.97
CA PRO A 16 8.30 -14.54 7.78
C PRO A 16 9.47 -13.58 7.43
N PHE A 17 9.64 -13.03 6.23
CA PHE A 17 10.76 -12.07 5.97
C PHE A 17 10.40 -10.81 5.18
N TYR A 18 9.29 -10.81 4.45
CA TYR A 18 8.79 -9.64 3.72
C TYR A 18 7.29 -9.49 3.99
N ARG A 19 6.81 -8.24 4.07
CA ARG A 19 5.37 -7.93 4.09
C ARG A 19 5.00 -7.10 2.87
N LEU A 20 3.92 -7.51 2.22
CA LEU A 20 3.28 -6.75 1.17
C LEU A 20 2.13 -5.96 1.77
N ILE A 21 2.11 -4.65 1.55
CA ILE A 21 1.01 -3.78 1.96
C ILE A 21 0.39 -3.23 0.69
N GLN A 22 -0.90 -3.47 0.50
CA GLN A 22 -1.67 -2.89 -0.58
C GLN A 22 -2.55 -1.77 -0.03
N LEU A 23 -2.36 -0.56 -0.55
CA LEU A 23 -3.24 0.57 -0.28
C LEU A 23 -4.23 0.69 -1.42
N GLN A 24 -5.51 0.47 -1.13
CA GLN A 24 -6.58 0.67 -2.09
C GLN A 24 -7.27 2.01 -1.84
N LEU A 25 -7.16 2.91 -2.81
CA LEU A 25 -7.89 4.17 -2.86
C LEU A 25 -9.17 3.97 -3.65
N LYS A 26 -10.27 4.50 -3.14
CA LYS A 26 -11.56 4.49 -3.83
C LYS A 26 -12.26 5.84 -3.79
N HIS A 27 -12.75 6.27 -4.95
CA HIS A 27 -13.47 7.54 -5.10
C HIS A 27 -14.47 7.48 -6.28
N LYS A 28 -15.50 8.33 -6.26
CA LYS A 28 -16.52 8.37 -7.33
C LYS A 28 -16.01 9.06 -8.60
N ASP A 29 -15.17 10.09 -8.43
CA ASP A 29 -14.53 10.81 -9.52
C ASP A 29 -13.12 10.25 -9.77
N PRO A 30 -12.82 9.77 -10.99
CA PRO A 30 -11.52 9.21 -11.34
C PRO A 30 -10.40 10.25 -11.46
N ARG A 31 -10.71 11.53 -11.71
CA ARG A 31 -9.72 12.62 -11.76
C ARG A 31 -9.14 12.87 -10.37
N ILE A 32 -10.03 13.09 -9.40
CA ILE A 32 -9.67 13.23 -7.98
C ILE A 32 -8.93 11.99 -7.48
N LEU A 33 -9.37 10.78 -7.88
CA LEU A 33 -8.66 9.54 -7.52
C LEU A 33 -7.23 9.50 -8.06
N ASN A 34 -7.03 9.95 -9.29
CA ASN A 34 -5.72 9.94 -9.94
C ASN A 34 -4.75 10.91 -9.28
N ASP A 35 -5.18 12.13 -9.03
CA ASP A 35 -4.35 13.14 -8.37
C ASP A 35 -4.00 12.70 -6.96
N ALA A 36 -4.98 12.19 -6.22
CA ALA A 36 -4.76 11.65 -4.88
C ALA A 36 -3.82 10.46 -4.82
N ALA A 37 -3.99 9.49 -5.74
CA ALA A 37 -3.13 8.33 -5.79
C ALA A 37 -1.69 8.73 -6.18
N ARG A 38 -1.53 9.74 -7.03
CA ARG A 38 -0.23 10.33 -7.38
C ARG A 38 0.41 10.99 -6.16
N GLU A 39 -0.31 11.88 -5.48
CA GLU A 39 0.18 12.59 -4.29
C GLU A 39 0.54 11.61 -3.16
N LEU A 40 -0.32 10.63 -2.88
CA LEU A 40 -0.04 9.62 -1.86
C LEU A 40 1.19 8.78 -2.23
N ALA A 41 1.34 8.40 -3.50
CA ALA A 41 2.52 7.69 -3.96
C ALA A 41 3.81 8.52 -3.84
N ILE A 42 3.75 9.83 -4.13
CA ILE A 42 4.90 10.74 -3.97
C ILE A 42 5.30 10.85 -2.49
N MET A 43 4.34 11.09 -1.60
CA MET A 43 4.60 11.19 -0.16
C MET A 43 5.18 9.89 0.41
N LEU A 44 4.62 8.75 -0.01
CA LEU A 44 5.16 7.46 0.41
C LEU A 44 6.58 7.23 -0.15
N ARG A 45 6.85 7.63 -1.41
CA ARG A 45 8.17 7.47 -2.05
C ARG A 45 9.25 8.28 -1.34
N GLN A 46 8.92 9.45 -0.82
CA GLN A 46 9.86 10.25 -0.01
C GLN A 46 10.30 9.51 1.26
N ILE A 47 9.48 8.60 1.78
CA ILE A 47 9.73 7.90 3.05
C ILE A 47 10.32 6.50 2.82
N LEU A 48 9.78 5.77 1.85
CA LEU A 48 10.10 4.36 1.61
C LEU A 48 10.99 4.15 0.38
N GLY A 49 11.25 5.21 -0.41
CA GLY A 49 12.09 5.15 -1.61
C GLY A 49 11.54 4.19 -2.67
N ASN A 50 12.41 3.34 -3.19
CA ASN A 50 12.12 2.37 -4.25
C ASN A 50 11.24 1.18 -3.82
N ARG A 51 10.72 1.18 -2.59
CA ARG A 51 9.87 0.10 -2.06
C ARG A 51 8.40 0.21 -2.48
N ILE A 52 8.02 1.28 -3.18
CA ILE A 52 6.67 1.51 -3.67
C ILE A 52 6.57 1.18 -5.14
N LEU A 53 5.71 0.21 -5.42
CA LEU A 53 5.20 -0.10 -6.73
C LEU A 53 3.94 0.76 -6.92
N GLY A 54 3.91 1.47 -8.04
CA GLY A 54 3.16 2.70 -8.22
C GLY A 54 1.63 2.61 -8.02
N PRO A 55 0.93 3.75 -8.18
CA PRO A 55 -0.52 3.76 -8.19
C PRO A 55 -1.06 3.14 -9.49
N GLU A 56 -1.29 1.84 -9.45
CA GLU A 56 -1.79 1.04 -10.57
C GLU A 56 -3.31 0.87 -10.49
N TYR A 57 -3.93 0.70 -11.65
CA TYR A 57 -5.34 0.30 -11.69
C TYR A 57 -5.41 -1.21 -11.42
N PRO A 58 -6.20 -1.66 -10.42
CA PRO A 58 -6.44 -3.08 -10.23
C PRO A 58 -7.16 -3.67 -11.45
N MET A 59 -7.13 -5.00 -11.59
CA MET A 59 -7.88 -5.70 -12.65
C MET A 59 -9.35 -5.29 -12.72
N VAL A 60 -9.93 -4.90 -11.58
CA VAL A 60 -11.26 -4.30 -11.50
C VAL A 60 -11.16 -2.82 -11.15
N SER A 61 -11.02 -1.96 -12.16
CA SER A 61 -10.85 -0.51 -11.98
C SER A 61 -12.10 0.23 -11.49
N ARG A 62 -13.29 -0.39 -11.53
CA ARG A 62 -14.57 0.21 -11.09
C ARG A 62 -15.49 -0.81 -10.43
N VAL A 63 -15.95 -0.52 -9.20
CA VAL A 63 -16.88 -1.36 -8.44
C VAL A 63 -17.97 -0.48 -7.82
N LYS A 64 -19.25 -0.84 -8.02
CA LYS A 64 -20.41 -0.15 -7.42
C LYS A 64 -20.34 1.39 -7.57
N ASN A 65 -19.99 1.87 -8.76
CA ASN A 65 -19.83 3.28 -9.10
C ASN A 65 -18.63 4.02 -8.46
N TYR A 66 -17.69 3.29 -7.85
CA TYR A 66 -16.41 3.82 -7.38
C TYR A 66 -15.29 3.35 -8.28
N TYR A 67 -14.37 4.25 -8.60
CA TYR A 67 -13.10 3.92 -9.21
C TYR A 67 -12.12 3.49 -8.12
N LEU A 68 -11.28 2.52 -8.46
CA LEU A 68 -10.30 1.93 -7.57
C LEU A 68 -8.89 2.15 -8.11
N LYS A 69 -7.95 2.44 -7.21
CA LYS A 69 -6.51 2.45 -7.49
C LYS A 69 -5.77 1.80 -6.35
N ASN A 70 -4.76 1.01 -6.69
CA ASN A 70 -3.95 0.29 -5.73
C ASN A 70 -2.53 0.84 -5.75
N ILE A 71 -1.92 0.97 -4.58
CA ILE A 71 -0.49 1.23 -4.40
C ILE A 71 0.08 0.03 -3.65
N LEU A 72 1.08 -0.63 -4.22
CA LEU A 72 1.72 -1.79 -3.62
C LEU A 72 3.02 -1.36 -2.95
N ILE A 73 3.20 -1.76 -1.70
CA ILE A 73 4.38 -1.44 -0.90
C ILE A 73 5.04 -2.74 -0.50
N LYS A 74 6.31 -2.89 -0.86
CA LYS A 74 7.13 -4.05 -0.50
C LYS A 74 8.07 -3.67 0.64
N LEU A 75 7.80 -4.16 1.84
CA LEU A 75 8.62 -3.88 3.02
C LEU A 75 9.47 -5.08 3.43
N GLU A 76 10.70 -4.77 3.82
CA GLU A 76 11.68 -5.73 4.37
C GLU A 76 11.52 -5.79 5.89
N LYS A 77 11.77 -6.96 6.50
CA LYS A 77 11.52 -7.21 7.92
C LYS A 77 12.20 -6.30 8.96
N PRO A 78 13.47 -5.87 8.83
CA PRO A 78 14.20 -5.31 9.96
C PRO A 78 13.60 -3.99 10.50
N ASP A 79 12.90 -3.21 9.66
CA ASP A 79 12.36 -1.90 10.04
C ASP A 79 10.82 -1.80 9.92
N LEU A 80 10.13 -2.95 9.92
CA LEU A 80 8.69 -3.01 9.68
C LEU A 80 7.87 -2.12 10.63
N LYS A 81 8.22 -2.09 11.92
CA LYS A 81 7.47 -1.31 12.93
C LYS A 81 7.59 0.20 12.67
N LYS A 82 8.79 0.67 12.30
CA LYS A 82 9.04 2.07 11.95
C LYS A 82 8.30 2.45 10.66
N HIS A 83 8.41 1.61 9.62
CA HIS A 83 7.73 1.86 8.35
C HIS A 83 6.21 1.85 8.48
N LYS A 84 5.63 0.95 9.27
CA LYS A 84 4.18 0.98 9.56
C LYS A 84 3.74 2.27 10.23
N ALA A 85 4.50 2.74 11.23
CA ALA A 85 4.20 4.01 11.90
C ALA A 85 4.30 5.20 10.94
N GLN A 86 5.32 5.22 10.07
CA GLN A 86 5.47 6.24 9.05
C GLN A 86 4.33 6.21 8.03
N ILE A 87 3.97 5.03 7.51
CA ILE A 87 2.85 4.88 6.55
C ILE A 87 1.54 5.37 7.17
N SER A 88 1.25 4.99 8.42
CA SER A 88 0.05 5.48 9.12
C SER A 88 0.07 7.00 9.20
N LYS A 89 1.18 7.59 9.65
CA LYS A 89 1.32 9.04 9.76
C LYS A 89 1.13 9.74 8.41
N THR A 90 1.68 9.20 7.33
CA THR A 90 1.49 9.73 5.97
C THR A 90 0.03 9.65 5.53
N ILE A 91 -0.65 8.54 5.81
CA ILE A 91 -2.08 8.38 5.51
C ILE A 91 -2.91 9.38 6.31
N ASP A 92 -2.60 9.59 7.59
CA ASP A 92 -3.27 10.58 8.43
C ASP A 92 -3.06 12.01 7.92
N THR A 93 -1.83 12.37 7.52
CA THR A 93 -1.54 13.66 6.88
C THR A 93 -2.30 13.83 5.57
N PHE A 94 -2.33 12.78 4.73
CA PHE A 94 -3.08 12.78 3.48
C PHE A 94 -4.59 12.95 3.71
N ARG A 95 -5.16 12.26 4.71
CA ARG A 95 -6.57 12.41 5.12
C ARG A 95 -6.89 13.79 5.68
N GLY A 96 -5.89 14.48 6.24
CA GLY A 96 -6.00 15.86 6.72
C GLY A 96 -6.17 16.89 5.60
N GLN A 97 -5.75 16.58 4.37
CA GLN A 97 -5.87 17.51 3.23
C GLN A 97 -7.33 17.60 2.76
N ALA A 98 -7.88 18.82 2.73
CA ALA A 98 -9.28 19.07 2.38
C ALA A 98 -9.65 18.52 0.99
N ALA A 99 -8.71 18.57 0.03
CA ALA A 99 -8.88 18.05 -1.32
C ALA A 99 -9.07 16.53 -1.39
N PHE A 100 -8.60 15.77 -0.40
CA PHE A 100 -8.59 14.31 -0.41
C PHE A 100 -9.44 13.66 0.69
N LYS A 101 -10.15 14.45 1.51
CA LYS A 101 -11.08 13.96 2.55
C LYS A 101 -12.18 13.05 2.01
N SER A 102 -12.61 13.26 0.76
CA SER A 102 -13.65 12.46 0.11
C SER A 102 -13.18 11.06 -0.29
N ILE A 103 -11.86 10.82 -0.29
CA ILE A 103 -11.24 9.59 -0.77
C ILE A 103 -11.16 8.60 0.36
N ARG A 104 -11.64 7.39 0.11
CA ARG A 104 -11.54 6.30 1.07
C ARG A 104 -10.27 5.51 0.77
N VAL A 105 -9.37 5.46 1.74
CA VAL A 105 -8.14 4.66 1.68
C VAL A 105 -8.31 3.44 2.57
N ALA A 106 -8.29 2.26 1.97
CA ALA A 106 -8.23 0.97 2.64
C ALA A 106 -6.79 0.47 2.64
N VAL A 107 -6.32 -0.01 3.79
CA VAL A 107 -4.98 -0.57 3.97
C VAL A 107 -5.15 -2.06 4.16
N ASP A 108 -4.62 -2.85 3.22
CA ASP A 108 -4.61 -4.30 3.28
C ASP A 108 -3.16 -4.78 3.49
N VAL A 109 -2.94 -5.58 4.52
CA VAL A 109 -1.61 -6.06 4.91
C VAL A 109 -1.59 -7.56 4.69
N ASP A 110 -0.68 -8.02 3.84
CA ASP A 110 -0.59 -9.39 3.36
C ASP A 110 -1.84 -9.82 2.54
N PRO A 111 -2.16 -9.13 1.41
CA PRO A 111 -3.25 -9.56 0.52
C PRO A 111 -2.94 -10.96 -0.02
N VAL A 112 -3.83 -11.90 0.28
CA VAL A 112 -3.76 -13.32 -0.10
C VAL A 112 -4.06 -13.57 -1.58
#